data_AF-A0A9Q8QPB0-F1
#
_entry.id   AF-A0A9Q8QPB0-F1
#
_cell.length_a   1.000
_cell.length_b   1.000
_cell.length_c   1.000
_cell.angle_alpha   90.00
_cell.angle_beta   90.00
_cell.angle_gamma   90.00
#
_symmetry.space_group_name_H-M   'P 1'
#
loop_
_entity.id
_entity.type
_entity.pdbx_description
1 polymer ?
#
loop_
_entity_poly.entity_id
_entity_poly.type
_entity_poly.pdbx_seq_one_letter_code
_entity_poly.pdbx_strand_id
1 'polypeptide(L)'
;MSICLGLAVASALKNNARELRWWLLSLGESRLLETDLILQSESLVQLVRLLWVTRRIRIRLFVIVWLALNLISQTAVALIGLTYNIDDTPKVLVTRPGMVWIPDMSEFTFGNKRGKPKPLDIIAQRYTANRFGSAVSFKERVITEPSTKPLEEVLPSVGAMIKSRDFTIYCVKDSGICRYVFREESVPDSDLDAMIATRRHVAVSTTCRGWQVLSGGDGLQSRITIDDGNKSTFGPLPVLNGPDQTLFMFDPEDPTASGDTWAKISVLEASNDEPWFYVCNNTIGPVVNAVLPEHEMSPIATQLASQAIALRGYGSSVTADNSTRLQFQSYPLGTTFGVSILGEETELGQRIAMFSVGAIGGIAIKSSKATVLGDVPVKSIRIEILGWGNLYAVLAFTIGFQALIAVSSALVVRRVRNGCRGHVAMTVLLRPALTDFDMEFGTADGGRIGSQTGGNMRLSYAPDDSGVYKVVRTA
;
A
#
# COMPACT_ATOMS: atom_id res chain seq x y z
N MET A 1 3.78 -11.95 19.69
CA MET A 1 5.15 -12.42 19.35
C MET A 1 6.21 -11.81 20.28
N SER A 2 6.38 -10.49 20.34
CA SER A 2 7.35 -9.81 21.22
C SER A 2 7.22 -10.19 22.71
N ILE A 3 5.99 -10.31 23.22
CA ILE A 3 5.72 -10.68 24.64
C ILE A 3 6.23 -12.10 24.95
N CYS A 4 5.93 -13.08 24.10
CA CYS A 4 6.36 -14.47 24.31
C CYS A 4 7.89 -14.60 24.22
N LEU A 5 8.51 -13.90 23.26
CA LEU A 5 9.97 -13.85 23.14
C LEU A 5 10.59 -13.21 24.39
N GLY A 6 10.06 -12.07 24.85
CA GLY A 6 10.53 -11.39 26.06
C GLY A 6 10.44 -12.26 27.32
N LEU A 7 9.34 -13.01 27.49
CA LEU A 7 9.18 -13.96 28.59
C LEU A 7 10.20 -15.11 28.52
N ALA A 8 10.45 -15.64 27.32
CA ALA A 8 11.45 -16.68 27.11
C ALA A 8 12.86 -16.18 27.48
N VAL A 9 13.21 -14.94 27.10
CA VAL A 9 14.50 -14.35 27.45
C VAL A 9 14.63 -14.15 28.96
N ALA A 10 13.61 -13.59 29.60
CA ALA A 10 13.62 -13.34 31.03
C ALA A 10 13.75 -14.66 31.83
N SER A 11 13.06 -15.71 31.39
CA SER A 11 13.15 -17.05 31.98
C SER A 11 14.55 -17.65 31.82
N ALA A 12 15.16 -17.53 30.63
CA ALA A 12 16.52 -18.00 30.38
C ALA A 12 17.56 -17.29 31.26
N LEU A 13 17.45 -15.97 31.39
CA LEU A 13 18.29 -15.19 32.31
C LEU A 13 18.08 -15.66 33.75
N LYS A 14 16.84 -15.77 34.23
CA LYS A 14 16.56 -16.26 35.60
C LYS A 14 17.24 -17.62 35.90
N ASN A 15 17.21 -18.55 34.95
CA ASN A 15 17.89 -19.84 35.10
C ASN A 15 19.43 -19.70 35.16
N ASN A 16 20.02 -18.81 34.37
CA ASN A 16 21.47 -18.54 34.42
C ASN A 16 21.87 -17.89 35.76
N ALA A 17 21.05 -16.98 36.29
CA ALA A 17 21.27 -16.38 37.61
C ALA A 17 21.32 -17.43 38.72
N ARG A 18 20.39 -18.39 38.67
CA ARG A 18 20.29 -19.51 39.62
C ARG A 18 21.55 -20.37 39.65
N GLU A 19 22.18 -20.60 38.50
CA GLU A 19 23.40 -21.40 38.43
C GLU A 19 24.63 -20.59 38.91
N LEU A 20 24.66 -19.27 38.67
CA LEU A 20 25.76 -18.38 39.07
C LEU A 20 25.83 -18.07 40.58
N ARG A 21 24.75 -18.31 41.34
CA ARG A 21 24.71 -18.01 42.79
C ARG A 21 25.84 -18.68 43.59
N TRP A 22 26.23 -19.89 43.21
CA TRP A 22 27.30 -20.65 43.87
C TRP A 22 28.68 -20.05 43.62
N TRP A 23 28.91 -19.57 42.40
CA TRP A 23 30.11 -18.80 42.09
C TRP A 23 30.15 -17.52 42.91
N LEU A 24 29.02 -16.81 43.04
CA LEU A 24 28.95 -15.59 43.85
C LEU A 24 29.28 -15.83 45.33
N LEU A 25 28.82 -16.95 45.91
CA LEU A 25 29.14 -17.36 47.28
C LEU A 25 30.61 -17.77 47.46
N SER A 26 31.31 -18.14 46.38
CA SER A 26 32.73 -18.52 46.44
C SER A 26 33.70 -17.33 46.45
N LEU A 27 33.21 -16.12 46.14
CA LEU A 27 34.04 -14.92 46.04
C LEU A 27 34.46 -14.33 47.41
N GLY A 28 33.91 -14.83 48.52
CA GLY A 28 34.32 -14.45 49.88
C GLY A 28 33.24 -14.65 50.96
N GLU A 29 33.62 -14.48 52.22
CA GLU A 29 32.79 -14.80 53.41
C GLU A 29 31.55 -13.90 53.54
N SER A 30 30.35 -14.31 53.18
CA SER A 30 29.15 -13.46 53.17
C SER A 30 28.39 -13.50 54.51
N ARG A 31 27.76 -12.38 54.90
CA ARG A 31 26.88 -12.32 56.09
C ARG A 31 25.62 -13.14 55.84
N LEU A 32 25.00 -13.71 56.88
CA LEU A 32 23.78 -14.53 56.78
C LEU A 32 22.67 -13.91 55.92
N LEU A 33 22.40 -12.61 56.09
CA LEU A 33 21.41 -11.86 55.30
C LEU A 33 21.82 -11.73 53.82
N GLU A 34 23.11 -11.53 53.54
CA GLU A 34 23.63 -11.48 52.17
C GLU A 34 23.55 -12.86 51.52
N THR A 35 23.91 -13.92 52.26
CA THR A 35 23.85 -15.30 51.81
C THR A 35 22.42 -15.72 51.45
N ASP A 36 21.42 -15.42 52.28
CA ASP A 36 20.01 -15.69 51.97
C ASP A 36 19.53 -14.94 50.71
N LEU A 37 19.85 -13.65 50.59
CA LEU A 37 19.55 -12.85 49.39
C LEU A 37 20.24 -13.39 48.12
N ILE A 38 21.45 -13.95 48.23
CA ILE A 38 22.18 -14.58 47.11
C ILE A 38 21.56 -15.94 46.74
N LEU A 39 21.13 -16.72 47.73
CA LEU A 39 20.45 -18.00 47.50
C LEU A 39 19.13 -17.82 46.74
N GLN A 40 18.42 -16.72 47.00
CA GLN A 40 17.15 -16.37 46.37
C GLN A 40 17.32 -15.45 45.13
N SER A 41 18.51 -15.42 44.52
CA SER A 41 18.84 -14.65 43.30
C SER A 41 17.97 -14.93 42.06
N GLU A 42 17.04 -15.88 42.15
CA GLU A 42 16.00 -16.15 41.16
C GLU A 42 14.98 -15.00 41.04
N SER A 43 14.85 -14.15 42.07
CA SER A 43 13.95 -12.99 42.07
C SER A 43 14.72 -11.69 41.81
N LEU A 44 14.32 -10.94 40.77
CA LEU A 44 14.87 -9.61 40.48
C LEU A 44 14.66 -8.63 41.65
N VAL A 45 13.55 -8.74 42.37
CA VAL A 45 13.25 -7.90 43.55
C VAL A 45 14.29 -8.12 44.65
N GLN A 46 14.71 -9.37 44.84
CA GLN A 46 15.69 -9.71 45.87
C GLN A 46 17.11 -9.38 45.43
N LEU A 47 17.43 -9.46 44.14
CA LEU A 47 18.68 -8.92 43.59
C LEU A 47 18.77 -7.40 43.79
N VAL A 48 17.68 -6.66 43.57
CA VAL A 48 17.64 -5.21 43.87
C VAL A 48 17.84 -4.99 45.37
N ARG A 49 17.16 -5.74 46.24
CA ARG A 49 17.34 -5.64 47.70
C ARG A 49 18.79 -5.95 48.11
N LEU A 50 19.43 -6.93 47.49
CA LEU A 50 20.85 -7.28 47.69
C LEU A 50 21.79 -6.12 47.34
N LEU A 51 21.48 -5.34 46.29
CA LEU A 51 22.25 -4.15 45.90
C LEU A 51 22.30 -3.09 47.02
N TRP A 52 21.18 -2.88 47.69
CA TRP A 52 21.04 -1.91 48.78
C TRP A 52 21.69 -2.38 50.08
N VAL A 53 21.63 -3.68 50.36
CA VAL A 53 22.12 -4.28 51.62
C VAL A 53 23.63 -4.49 51.61
N THR A 54 24.19 -4.97 50.50
CA THR A 54 25.61 -5.34 50.48
C THR A 54 26.52 -4.12 50.44
N ARG A 55 27.65 -4.16 51.16
CA ARG A 55 28.73 -3.14 51.05
C ARG A 55 29.87 -3.58 50.11
N ARG A 56 29.78 -4.77 49.52
CA ARG A 56 30.85 -5.36 48.71
C ARG A 56 30.78 -4.91 47.26
N ILE A 57 31.84 -4.26 46.79
CA ILE A 57 31.90 -3.72 45.42
C ILE A 57 31.72 -4.82 44.36
N ARG A 58 32.28 -6.02 44.57
CA ARG A 58 32.21 -7.15 43.62
C ARG A 58 30.78 -7.68 43.45
N ILE A 59 30.05 -7.81 44.56
CA ILE A 59 28.65 -8.26 44.56
C ILE A 59 27.75 -7.19 43.94
N ARG A 60 27.97 -5.90 44.28
CA ARG A 60 27.25 -4.78 43.65
C ARG A 60 27.46 -4.74 42.14
N LEU A 61 28.71 -4.88 41.67
CA LEU A 61 29.02 -4.92 40.25
C LEU A 61 28.30 -6.07 39.55
N PHE A 62 28.29 -7.28 40.13
CA PHE A 62 27.55 -8.40 39.57
C PHE A 62 26.06 -8.09 39.43
N VAL A 63 25.42 -7.58 40.49
CA VAL A 63 23.99 -7.26 40.49
C VAL A 63 23.66 -6.16 39.47
N ILE A 64 24.48 -5.09 39.41
CA ILE A 64 24.30 -4.00 38.44
C ILE A 64 24.42 -4.53 37.00
N VAL A 65 25.46 -5.32 36.72
CA VAL A 65 25.64 -5.95 35.41
C VAL A 65 24.44 -6.82 35.08
N TRP A 66 23.98 -7.65 36.02
CA TRP A 66 22.85 -8.54 35.81
C TRP A 66 21.54 -7.80 35.50
N LEU A 67 21.25 -6.72 36.23
CA LEU A 67 20.09 -5.87 35.97
C LEU A 67 20.21 -5.15 34.62
N ALA A 68 21.40 -4.67 34.25
CA ALA A 68 21.65 -4.05 32.96
C ALA A 68 21.44 -5.04 31.80
N LEU A 69 21.90 -6.30 31.92
CA LEU A 69 21.68 -7.34 30.91
C LEU A 69 20.17 -7.63 30.72
N ASN A 70 19.40 -7.67 31.81
CA ASN A 70 17.94 -7.85 31.74
C ASN A 70 17.26 -6.66 31.04
N LEU A 71 17.67 -5.43 31.35
CA LEU A 71 17.13 -4.22 30.72
C LEU A 71 17.47 -4.16 29.23
N ILE A 72 18.73 -4.38 28.87
CA ILE A 72 19.22 -4.38 27.47
C ILE A 72 18.49 -5.46 26.65
N SER A 73 18.24 -6.62 27.25
CA SER A 73 17.52 -7.66 26.53
C SER A 73 16.05 -7.28 26.28
N GLN A 74 15.39 -6.61 27.22
CA GLN A 74 14.00 -6.18 27.04
C GLN A 74 13.88 -5.04 26.02
N THR A 75 14.83 -4.11 26.00
CA THR A 75 14.87 -3.06 24.96
C THR A 75 15.10 -3.67 23.58
N ALA A 76 15.97 -4.66 23.44
CA ALA A 76 16.17 -5.37 22.17
C ALA A 76 14.90 -6.05 21.65
N VAL A 77 14.10 -6.67 22.53
CA VAL A 77 12.80 -7.27 22.15
C VAL A 77 11.77 -6.18 21.80
N ALA A 78 11.77 -5.05 22.50
CA ALA A 78 10.90 -3.92 22.18
C ALA A 78 11.23 -3.30 20.82
N LEU A 79 12.52 -3.23 20.46
CA LEU A 79 12.98 -2.75 19.15
C LEU A 79 12.46 -3.61 17.98
N ILE A 80 12.15 -4.89 18.19
CA ILE A 80 11.47 -5.73 17.17
C ILE A 80 10.09 -5.16 16.84
N GLY A 81 9.41 -4.52 17.80
CA GLY A 81 8.13 -3.84 17.56
C GLY A 81 8.25 -2.63 16.63
N LEU A 82 9.44 -2.06 16.47
CA LEU A 82 9.71 -0.92 15.59
C LEU A 82 10.20 -1.35 14.19
N THR A 83 10.55 -2.62 13.99
CA THR A 83 11.05 -3.11 12.68
C THR A 83 9.95 -3.59 11.75
N TYR A 84 8.72 -3.73 12.24
CA TYR A 84 7.54 -3.98 11.42
C TYR A 84 6.52 -2.86 11.57
N ASN A 85 5.87 -2.49 10.47
CA ASN A 85 4.73 -1.61 10.45
C ASN A 85 3.47 -2.44 10.17
N ILE A 86 2.38 -2.14 10.86
CA ILE A 86 1.06 -2.68 10.51
C ILE A 86 0.42 -1.60 9.64
N ASP A 87 0.41 -1.83 8.34
CA ASP A 87 -0.30 -0.95 7.43
C ASP A 87 -1.77 -1.38 7.40
N ASP A 88 -2.65 -0.49 7.87
CA ASP A 88 -4.10 -0.67 7.85
C ASP A 88 -4.68 -0.47 6.44
N THR A 89 -3.87 -0.04 5.47
CA THR A 89 -4.25 0.16 4.07
C THR A 89 -3.35 -0.63 3.11
N PRO A 90 -3.52 -1.96 3.02
CA PRO A 90 -2.74 -2.75 2.10
C PRO A 90 -2.98 -2.30 0.65
N LYS A 91 -1.89 -2.12 -0.11
CA LYS A 91 -1.93 -1.75 -1.54
C LYS A 91 -2.75 -2.73 -2.39
N VAL A 92 -2.83 -4.00 -1.97
CA VAL A 92 -3.62 -5.07 -2.59
C VAL A 92 -4.48 -5.71 -1.50
N LEU A 93 -5.79 -5.73 -1.72
CA LEU A 93 -6.77 -6.32 -0.82
C LEU A 93 -6.99 -7.78 -1.16
N VAL A 94 -7.24 -8.58 -0.12
CA VAL A 94 -7.69 -9.97 -0.31
C VAL A 94 -9.16 -9.92 -0.68
N THR A 95 -9.55 -10.65 -1.73
CA THR A 95 -10.92 -10.69 -2.20
C THR A 95 -11.59 -12.02 -1.87
N ARG A 96 -12.92 -12.01 -1.76
CA ARG A 96 -13.75 -13.21 -1.67
C ARG A 96 -14.91 -13.11 -2.67
N PRO A 97 -15.38 -14.22 -3.26
CA PRO A 97 -16.57 -14.18 -4.09
C PRO A 97 -17.79 -13.65 -3.33
N GLY A 98 -18.51 -12.69 -3.90
CA GLY A 98 -19.70 -12.10 -3.30
C GLY A 98 -20.32 -11.00 -4.17
N MET A 99 -21.27 -10.25 -3.61
CA MET A 99 -21.93 -9.17 -4.34
C MET A 99 -21.07 -7.92 -4.34
N VAL A 100 -20.81 -7.38 -5.53
CA VAL A 100 -20.08 -6.12 -5.75
C VAL A 100 -20.93 -5.16 -6.59
N TRP A 101 -20.60 -3.89 -6.50
CA TRP A 101 -21.15 -2.85 -7.35
C TRP A 101 -20.21 -2.59 -8.53
N ILE A 102 -20.78 -2.63 -9.72
CA ILE A 102 -20.13 -2.24 -10.96
C ILE A 102 -20.90 -1.07 -11.57
N PRO A 103 -20.24 -0.18 -12.32
CA PRO A 103 -20.96 0.84 -13.06
C PRO A 103 -21.81 0.21 -14.16
N ASP A 104 -23.01 0.72 -14.33
CA ASP A 104 -23.85 0.43 -15.49
C ASP A 104 -23.30 1.20 -16.70
N MET A 105 -22.85 0.46 -17.72
CA MET A 105 -22.23 0.99 -18.93
C MET A 105 -23.21 1.04 -20.11
N SER A 106 -24.51 1.03 -19.84
CA SER A 106 -25.55 1.02 -20.88
C SER A 106 -25.79 2.37 -21.54
N GLU A 107 -25.79 3.47 -20.79
CA GLU A 107 -26.12 4.81 -21.29
C GLU A 107 -25.31 5.92 -20.62
N PHE A 108 -25.11 7.03 -21.35
CA PHE A 108 -24.51 8.24 -20.77
C PHE A 108 -25.52 8.98 -19.91
N THR A 109 -25.49 8.73 -18.60
CA THR A 109 -26.41 9.34 -17.65
C THR A 109 -25.70 10.04 -16.49
N PHE A 110 -26.37 11.04 -15.90
CA PHE A 110 -26.00 11.57 -14.60
C PHE A 110 -26.82 10.83 -13.55
N GLY A 111 -26.18 9.90 -12.83
CA GLY A 111 -26.83 9.18 -11.75
C GLY A 111 -27.27 10.14 -10.65
N ASN A 112 -28.58 10.34 -10.49
CA ASN A 112 -29.11 10.88 -9.25
C ASN A 112 -28.99 9.80 -8.18
N LYS A 113 -28.38 10.12 -7.03
CA LYS A 113 -28.21 9.19 -5.90
C LYS A 113 -29.55 8.68 -5.30
N ARG A 114 -30.70 9.10 -5.82
CA ARG A 114 -32.04 8.68 -5.41
C ARG A 114 -32.97 8.64 -6.65
N GLY A 115 -33.33 7.43 -7.08
CA GLY A 115 -34.31 7.18 -8.16
C GLY A 115 -33.74 6.38 -9.34
N LYS A 116 -34.60 5.63 -10.04
CA LYS A 116 -34.23 5.00 -11.33
C LYS A 116 -33.84 6.11 -12.32
N PRO A 117 -32.69 6.04 -12.99
CA PRO A 117 -32.31 7.02 -14.00
C PRO A 117 -33.43 7.10 -15.05
N LYS A 118 -33.86 8.32 -15.39
CA LYS A 118 -34.69 8.51 -16.58
C LYS A 118 -33.76 8.41 -17.79
N PRO A 119 -34.05 7.57 -18.80
CA PRO A 119 -33.23 7.51 -20.00
C PRO A 119 -33.14 8.91 -20.60
N LEU A 120 -31.90 9.33 -20.88
CA LEU A 120 -31.68 10.64 -21.47
C LEU A 120 -31.94 10.56 -22.98
N ASP A 121 -32.52 11.64 -23.51
CA ASP A 121 -32.58 11.84 -24.95
C ASP A 121 -31.17 11.80 -25.56
N ILE A 122 -31.06 11.31 -26.80
CA ILE A 122 -29.79 11.09 -27.49
C ILE A 122 -28.95 12.38 -27.57
N ILE A 123 -29.61 13.54 -27.69
CA ILE A 123 -28.95 14.85 -27.72
C ILE A 123 -28.25 15.13 -26.38
N ALA A 124 -28.91 14.82 -25.27
CA ALA A 124 -28.33 14.98 -23.94
C ALA A 124 -27.21 13.95 -23.67
N GLN A 125 -27.35 12.73 -24.16
CA GLN A 125 -26.27 11.72 -24.09
C GLN A 125 -25.04 12.18 -24.87
N ARG A 126 -25.20 12.79 -26.05
CA ARG A 126 -24.09 13.36 -26.83
C ARG A 126 -23.34 14.46 -26.07
N TYR A 127 -24.09 15.40 -25.48
CA TYR A 127 -23.50 16.44 -24.62
C TYR A 127 -22.75 15.83 -23.43
N THR A 128 -23.36 14.82 -22.79
CA THR A 128 -22.80 14.14 -21.61
C THR A 128 -21.50 13.39 -21.96
N ALA A 129 -21.46 12.70 -23.10
CA ALA A 129 -20.28 12.01 -23.60
C ALA A 129 -19.10 12.97 -23.80
N ASN A 130 -19.33 14.12 -24.46
CA ASN A 130 -18.31 15.15 -24.61
C ASN A 130 -17.85 15.69 -23.25
N ARG A 131 -18.80 16.00 -22.37
CA ARG A 131 -18.49 16.55 -21.04
C ARG A 131 -17.66 15.59 -20.20
N PHE A 132 -17.96 14.29 -20.26
CA PHE A 132 -17.20 13.26 -19.56
C PHE A 132 -15.80 13.11 -20.13
N GLY A 133 -15.66 13.03 -21.45
CA GLY A 133 -14.35 13.00 -22.11
C GLY A 133 -13.47 14.17 -21.72
N SER A 134 -14.01 15.39 -21.77
CA SER A 134 -13.29 16.60 -21.34
C SER A 134 -12.95 16.58 -19.84
N ALA A 135 -13.93 16.28 -18.96
CA ALA A 135 -13.73 16.40 -17.51
C ALA A 135 -12.78 15.36 -16.92
N VAL A 136 -12.77 14.15 -17.49
CA VAL A 136 -11.92 13.05 -17.00
C VAL A 136 -10.52 13.14 -17.59
N SER A 137 -10.38 13.59 -18.83
CA SER A 137 -9.07 13.74 -19.49
C SER A 137 -8.29 14.98 -19.01
N PHE A 138 -8.98 16.01 -18.49
CA PHE A 138 -8.36 17.25 -18.02
C PHE A 138 -7.81 17.18 -16.58
N LYS A 139 -8.17 16.14 -15.81
CA LYS A 139 -7.70 15.96 -14.43
C LYS A 139 -6.66 14.87 -14.40
N GLU A 140 -5.70 15.01 -13.49
CA GLU A 140 -4.68 14.06 -12.96
C GLU A 140 -5.17 12.59 -12.82
N ARG A 141 -5.68 11.98 -13.89
CA ARG A 141 -6.38 10.68 -13.92
C ARG A 141 -5.99 9.84 -15.15
N VAL A 142 -5.10 10.37 -15.98
CA VAL A 142 -4.42 9.68 -17.08
C VAL A 142 -2.97 9.44 -16.71
N ILE A 143 -2.53 8.18 -16.77
CA ILE A 143 -1.13 7.80 -16.70
C ILE A 143 -0.64 7.59 -18.13
N THR A 144 0.43 8.30 -18.50
CA THR A 144 1.08 8.14 -19.80
C THR A 144 2.46 7.55 -19.56
N GLU A 145 2.69 6.33 -20.02
CA GLU A 145 3.99 5.65 -19.91
C GLU A 145 4.71 5.65 -21.27
N PRO A 146 6.05 5.62 -21.27
CA PRO A 146 6.82 5.50 -22.50
C PRO A 146 6.49 4.17 -23.21
N SER A 147 6.55 4.19 -24.54
CA SER A 147 6.30 3.04 -25.42
C SER A 147 7.23 1.85 -25.21
N THR A 148 8.30 2.01 -24.43
CA THR A 148 9.25 0.94 -24.10
C THR A 148 8.75 -0.05 -23.07
N LYS A 149 7.67 0.27 -22.33
CA LYS A 149 7.05 -0.66 -21.38
C LYS A 149 5.73 -1.19 -21.95
N PRO A 150 5.48 -2.50 -21.90
CA PRO A 150 4.18 -3.03 -22.24
C PRO A 150 3.15 -2.50 -21.25
N LEU A 151 2.00 -2.07 -21.76
CA LEU A 151 0.97 -1.44 -20.95
C LEU A 151 0.44 -2.39 -19.86
N GLU A 152 0.54 -3.70 -20.07
CA GLU A 152 0.23 -4.77 -19.11
C GLU A 152 1.06 -4.69 -17.82
N GLU A 153 2.30 -4.21 -17.87
CA GLU A 153 3.15 -4.00 -16.67
C GLU A 153 2.74 -2.77 -15.87
N VAL A 154 2.01 -1.84 -16.50
CA VAL A 154 1.57 -0.57 -15.91
C VAL A 154 0.18 -0.71 -15.29
N LEU A 155 -0.64 -1.63 -15.82
CA LEU A 155 -1.98 -1.87 -15.30
C LEU A 155 -1.91 -2.28 -13.81
N PRO A 156 -2.88 -1.82 -13.00
CA PRO A 156 -2.90 -2.15 -11.59
C PRO A 156 -3.11 -3.66 -11.42
N SER A 157 -2.35 -4.24 -10.49
CA SER A 157 -2.53 -5.64 -10.12
C SER A 157 -3.95 -5.88 -9.62
N VAL A 158 -4.48 -7.08 -9.85
CA VAL A 158 -5.83 -7.45 -9.44
C VAL A 158 -5.98 -7.36 -7.93
N GLY A 159 -7.06 -6.73 -7.47
CA GLY A 159 -7.28 -6.45 -6.05
C GLY A 159 -6.51 -5.24 -5.52
N ALA A 160 -5.76 -4.52 -6.38
CA ALA A 160 -5.15 -3.27 -5.98
C ALA A 160 -6.22 -2.27 -5.57
N MET A 161 -6.04 -1.64 -4.41
CA MET A 161 -6.98 -0.64 -3.93
C MET A 161 -6.92 0.61 -4.82
N ILE A 162 -8.04 1.00 -5.39
CA ILE A 162 -8.20 2.23 -6.18
C ILE A 162 -8.87 3.26 -5.27
N LYS A 163 -8.15 4.30 -4.87
CA LYS A 163 -8.78 5.42 -4.17
C LYS A 163 -9.65 6.20 -5.16
N SER A 164 -10.66 6.92 -4.67
CA SER A 164 -11.57 7.72 -5.53
C SER A 164 -10.84 8.73 -6.45
N ARG A 165 -9.60 9.10 -6.11
CA ARG A 165 -8.73 9.97 -6.92
C ARG A 165 -7.74 9.23 -7.83
N ASP A 166 -7.55 7.93 -7.67
CA ASP A 166 -6.57 7.16 -8.41
C ASP A 166 -6.98 6.98 -9.88
N PHE A 167 -5.96 6.92 -10.73
CA PHE A 167 -6.03 6.86 -12.19
C PHE A 167 -6.68 5.56 -12.64
N THR A 168 -7.62 5.63 -13.59
CA THR A 168 -8.22 4.44 -14.24
C THR A 168 -7.97 4.41 -15.75
N ILE A 169 -7.20 5.39 -16.25
CA ILE A 169 -6.87 5.56 -17.66
C ILE A 169 -5.37 5.43 -17.81
N TYR A 170 -4.95 4.54 -18.69
CA TYR A 170 -3.54 4.23 -18.97
C TYR A 170 -3.30 4.33 -20.47
N CYS A 171 -2.40 5.21 -20.88
CA CYS A 171 -2.08 5.44 -22.28
C CYS A 171 -0.61 5.14 -22.55
N VAL A 172 -0.33 4.61 -23.74
CA VAL A 172 1.04 4.44 -24.23
C VAL A 172 1.41 5.69 -25.02
N LYS A 173 2.50 6.34 -24.61
CA LYS A 173 3.02 7.53 -25.29
C LYS A 173 3.30 7.24 -26.76
N ASP A 174 2.89 8.15 -27.64
CA ASP A 174 3.19 8.15 -29.08
C ASP A 174 2.59 6.96 -29.87
N SER A 175 1.53 6.32 -29.35
CA SER A 175 0.94 5.10 -29.96
C SER A 175 -0.53 5.20 -30.35
N GLY A 176 -1.23 6.27 -29.93
CA GLY A 176 -2.68 6.38 -30.11
C GLY A 176 -3.52 5.37 -29.31
N ILE A 177 -2.91 4.61 -28.39
CA ILE A 177 -3.57 3.53 -27.62
C ILE A 177 -3.74 3.95 -26.16
N CYS A 178 -4.97 3.84 -25.66
CA CYS A 178 -5.34 4.05 -24.26
C CYS A 178 -6.23 2.92 -23.76
N ARG A 179 -6.15 2.62 -22.46
CA ARG A 179 -6.97 1.61 -21.78
C ARG A 179 -7.67 2.19 -20.57
N TYR A 180 -8.92 1.78 -20.40
CA TYR A 180 -9.68 1.98 -19.18
C TYR A 180 -9.69 0.69 -18.37
N VAL A 181 -9.34 0.74 -17.09
CA VAL A 181 -9.45 -0.41 -16.17
C VAL A 181 -10.72 -0.26 -15.34
N PHE A 182 -11.58 -1.28 -15.40
CA PHE A 182 -12.80 -1.30 -14.60
C PHE A 182 -12.47 -1.63 -13.15
N ARG A 183 -13.24 -1.00 -12.26
CA ARG A 183 -13.16 -1.19 -10.82
C ARG A 183 -14.43 -1.83 -10.30
N GLU A 184 -14.27 -2.64 -9.26
CA GLU A 184 -15.37 -3.19 -8.46
C GLU A 184 -15.40 -2.48 -7.13
N GLU A 185 -16.61 -2.13 -6.69
CA GLU A 185 -16.85 -1.44 -5.45
C GLU A 185 -17.62 -2.32 -4.49
N SER A 186 -17.32 -2.18 -3.22
CA SER A 186 -18.05 -2.85 -2.15
C SER A 186 -19.49 -2.30 -2.01
N VAL A 187 -20.44 -3.18 -1.69
CA VAL A 187 -21.85 -2.81 -1.44
C VAL A 187 -21.97 -2.03 -0.11
N PRO A 188 -22.95 -1.11 0.08
CA PRO A 188 -23.04 -0.25 1.27
C PRO A 188 -23.08 -0.95 2.63
N ASP A 189 -23.50 -2.21 2.69
CA ASP A 189 -23.55 -3.02 3.92
C ASP A 189 -22.31 -3.89 4.13
N SER A 190 -21.24 -3.64 3.38
CA SER A 190 -19.97 -4.37 3.51
C SER A 190 -19.11 -3.84 4.66
N ASP A 191 -18.28 -4.73 5.22
CA ASP A 191 -17.35 -4.40 6.32
C ASP A 191 -16.25 -3.39 5.93
N LEU A 192 -16.05 -3.16 4.63
CA LEU A 192 -15.02 -2.29 4.08
C LEU A 192 -15.55 -1.56 2.83
N ASP A 193 -15.64 -0.23 2.91
CA ASP A 193 -15.90 0.63 1.75
C ASP A 193 -14.61 0.80 0.93
N ALA A 194 -14.46 0.01 -0.13
CA ALA A 194 -13.29 0.03 -0.99
C ALA A 194 -13.64 -0.20 -2.46
N MET A 195 -12.85 0.41 -3.34
CA MET A 195 -12.84 0.12 -4.77
C MET A 195 -11.55 -0.62 -5.10
N ILE A 196 -11.64 -1.67 -5.90
CA ILE A 196 -10.49 -2.48 -6.31
C ILE A 196 -10.36 -2.57 -7.82
N ALA A 197 -9.13 -2.69 -8.29
CA ALA A 197 -8.81 -2.98 -9.68
C ALA A 197 -9.19 -4.41 -10.04
N THR A 198 -9.84 -4.57 -11.18
CA THR A 198 -10.21 -5.88 -11.74
C THR A 198 -9.30 -6.24 -12.92
N ARG A 199 -9.44 -7.46 -13.45
CA ARG A 199 -8.81 -7.85 -14.73
C ARG A 199 -9.53 -7.27 -15.95
N ARG A 200 -10.67 -6.60 -15.75
CA ARG A 200 -11.49 -6.08 -16.83
C ARG A 200 -10.94 -4.75 -17.31
N HIS A 201 -10.78 -4.65 -18.61
CA HIS A 201 -10.35 -3.40 -19.24
C HIS A 201 -10.91 -3.30 -20.65
N VAL A 202 -11.01 -2.08 -21.14
CA VAL A 202 -11.35 -1.77 -22.53
C VAL A 202 -10.25 -0.93 -23.15
N ALA A 203 -9.90 -1.24 -24.39
CA ALA A 203 -8.87 -0.53 -25.14
C ALA A 203 -9.52 0.39 -26.18
N VAL A 204 -8.91 1.55 -26.37
CA VAL A 204 -9.23 2.50 -27.42
C VAL A 204 -7.98 2.74 -28.24
N SER A 205 -8.12 2.70 -29.55
CA SER A 205 -7.04 2.92 -30.50
C SER A 205 -7.51 3.92 -31.54
N THR A 206 -6.73 4.99 -31.71
CA THR A 206 -6.95 5.99 -32.76
C THR A 206 -5.79 5.98 -33.74
N THR A 207 -6.12 6.00 -35.03
CA THR A 207 -5.15 6.21 -36.12
C THR A 207 -5.57 7.43 -36.91
N CYS A 208 -4.64 8.33 -37.20
CA CYS A 208 -4.91 9.58 -37.92
C CYS A 208 -4.13 9.60 -39.23
N ARG A 209 -4.65 10.37 -40.19
CA ARG A 209 -3.92 10.81 -41.39
C ARG A 209 -4.04 12.31 -41.47
N GLY A 210 -2.92 13.00 -41.63
CA GLY A 210 -2.82 14.46 -41.65
C GLY A 210 -2.37 14.99 -43.00
N TRP A 211 -2.88 16.16 -43.37
CA TRP A 211 -2.50 16.90 -44.56
C TRP A 211 -2.37 18.39 -44.23
N GLN A 212 -1.39 19.04 -44.82
CA GLN A 212 -1.26 20.49 -44.74
C GLN A 212 -2.41 21.15 -45.50
N VAL A 213 -2.96 22.24 -44.96
CA VAL A 213 -4.03 23.00 -45.60
C VAL A 213 -3.40 24.10 -46.47
N LEU A 214 -3.70 24.07 -47.77
CA LEU A 214 -3.19 25.02 -48.77
C LEU A 214 -3.98 26.33 -48.81
N SER A 215 -5.28 26.29 -48.48
CA SER A 215 -6.17 27.45 -48.50
C SER A 215 -7.36 27.25 -47.57
N GLY A 216 -7.84 28.32 -46.94
CA GLY A 216 -8.99 28.32 -46.02
C GLY A 216 -8.71 27.79 -44.62
N GLY A 217 -7.44 27.53 -44.28
CA GLY A 217 -7.02 27.00 -42.98
C GLY A 217 -7.06 28.00 -41.82
N ASP A 218 -7.38 29.27 -42.08
CA ASP A 218 -7.53 30.32 -41.07
C ASP A 218 -8.81 30.18 -40.22
N GLY A 219 -9.69 29.24 -40.55
CA GLY A 219 -10.97 29.03 -39.87
C GLY A 219 -12.00 30.14 -40.13
N LEU A 220 -11.76 31.01 -41.13
CA LEU A 220 -12.67 32.07 -41.57
C LEU A 220 -13.37 31.74 -42.89
N GLN A 221 -12.89 30.71 -43.60
CA GLN A 221 -13.46 30.26 -44.87
C GLN A 221 -14.33 29.02 -44.67
N SER A 222 -15.42 28.91 -45.43
CA SER A 222 -16.33 27.76 -45.35
C SER A 222 -15.77 26.50 -45.99
N ARG A 223 -14.71 26.60 -46.79
CA ARG A 223 -14.09 25.46 -47.47
C ARG A 223 -12.59 25.54 -47.30
N ILE A 224 -11.97 24.37 -47.16
CA ILE A 224 -10.52 24.22 -47.06
C ILE A 224 -10.02 23.38 -48.23
N THR A 225 -8.82 23.66 -48.72
CA THR A 225 -8.15 22.83 -49.73
C THR A 225 -6.91 22.22 -49.11
N ILE A 226 -6.76 20.90 -49.17
CA ILE A 226 -5.67 20.17 -48.53
C ILE A 226 -4.65 19.66 -49.55
N ASP A 227 -3.42 19.39 -49.11
CA ASP A 227 -2.37 18.82 -49.96
C ASP A 227 -2.36 17.29 -49.94
N ASP A 228 -3.37 16.66 -50.53
CA ASP A 228 -3.47 15.19 -50.67
C ASP A 228 -2.98 14.67 -52.04
N GLY A 229 -2.25 15.50 -52.79
CA GLY A 229 -1.84 15.24 -54.17
C GLY A 229 -2.91 15.57 -55.23
N ASN A 230 -4.19 15.45 -54.89
CA ASN A 230 -5.32 15.83 -55.75
C ASN A 230 -5.86 17.24 -55.46
N LYS A 231 -5.34 17.89 -54.41
CA LYS A 231 -5.79 19.20 -53.91
C LYS A 231 -7.29 19.20 -53.62
N SER A 232 -7.75 18.18 -52.90
CA SER A 232 -9.16 18.02 -52.58
C SER A 232 -9.66 19.17 -51.69
N THR A 233 -10.92 19.56 -51.93
CA THR A 233 -11.60 20.62 -51.16
C THR A 233 -12.59 20.00 -50.19
N PHE A 234 -12.44 20.29 -48.89
CA PHE A 234 -13.35 19.87 -47.83
C PHE A 234 -14.27 21.02 -47.39
N GLY A 235 -15.50 20.69 -47.02
CA GLY A 235 -16.49 21.63 -46.51
C GLY A 235 -17.90 21.40 -47.08
N PRO A 236 -18.90 22.17 -46.61
CA PRO A 236 -18.75 23.36 -45.77
C PRO A 236 -18.32 23.07 -44.33
N LEU A 237 -17.44 23.92 -43.76
CA LEU A 237 -17.14 23.90 -42.33
C LEU A 237 -18.39 24.29 -41.53
N PRO A 238 -18.66 23.64 -40.39
CA PRO A 238 -19.88 23.86 -39.63
C PRO A 238 -19.87 25.19 -38.84
N VAL A 239 -18.70 25.80 -38.66
CA VAL A 239 -18.53 27.06 -37.95
C VAL A 239 -17.27 27.77 -38.39
N LEU A 240 -17.29 29.10 -38.37
CA LEU A 240 -16.16 29.98 -38.70
C LEU A 240 -15.75 30.77 -37.45
N ASN A 241 -14.95 30.16 -36.57
CA ASN A 241 -14.49 30.84 -35.34
C ASN A 241 -13.13 31.55 -35.50
N GLY A 242 -12.51 31.50 -36.68
CA GLY A 242 -11.17 32.05 -36.90
C GLY A 242 -10.03 31.14 -36.44
N PRO A 243 -8.80 31.68 -36.35
CA PRO A 243 -7.58 30.92 -36.05
C PRO A 243 -7.46 30.59 -34.55
N ASP A 244 -6.38 29.90 -34.17
CA ASP A 244 -6.00 29.56 -32.79
C ASP A 244 -7.00 28.64 -32.07
N GLN A 245 -7.54 27.68 -32.82
CA GLN A 245 -8.43 26.64 -32.32
C GLN A 245 -8.27 25.34 -33.11
N THR A 246 -8.61 24.24 -32.47
CA THR A 246 -8.80 22.95 -33.13
C THR A 246 -10.28 22.61 -33.17
N LEU A 247 -10.81 22.43 -34.39
CA LEU A 247 -12.20 22.08 -34.66
C LEU A 247 -12.31 20.58 -34.93
N PHE A 248 -13.02 19.86 -34.06
CA PHE A 248 -13.34 18.44 -34.24
C PHE A 248 -14.76 18.32 -34.80
N MET A 249 -14.92 17.46 -35.80
CA MET A 249 -16.15 17.32 -36.58
C MET A 249 -16.50 15.84 -36.76
N PHE A 250 -17.79 15.56 -36.72
CA PHE A 250 -18.36 14.23 -36.93
C PHE A 250 -19.70 14.35 -37.67
N ASP A 251 -19.88 13.58 -38.74
CA ASP A 251 -21.12 13.53 -39.52
C ASP A 251 -21.93 12.27 -39.13
N PRO A 252 -22.94 12.37 -38.23
CA PRO A 252 -23.83 11.26 -37.91
C PRO A 252 -24.68 10.77 -39.09
N GLU A 253 -24.86 11.53 -40.16
CA GLU A 253 -25.65 11.13 -41.33
C GLU A 253 -24.83 10.35 -42.37
N ASP A 254 -23.49 10.37 -42.27
CA ASP A 254 -22.61 9.58 -43.12
C ASP A 254 -22.53 8.13 -42.59
N PRO A 255 -23.09 7.13 -43.30
CA PRO A 255 -23.05 5.74 -42.86
C PRO A 255 -21.63 5.15 -42.85
N THR A 256 -20.66 5.82 -43.48
CA THR A 256 -19.25 5.43 -43.48
C THR A 256 -18.42 6.14 -42.40
N ALA A 257 -19.03 7.06 -41.65
CA ALA A 257 -18.38 7.82 -40.60
C ALA A 257 -18.45 7.14 -39.23
N SER A 258 -19.33 6.17 -39.00
CA SER A 258 -19.35 5.41 -37.74
C SER A 258 -19.91 4.00 -37.88
N GLY A 259 -19.53 3.13 -36.94
CA GLY A 259 -20.19 1.87 -36.64
C GLY A 259 -20.43 1.75 -35.13
N ASP A 260 -20.81 0.55 -34.67
CA ASP A 260 -21.15 0.33 -33.25
C ASP A 260 -19.96 0.58 -32.31
N THR A 261 -18.73 0.37 -32.79
CA THR A 261 -17.51 0.41 -31.98
C THR A 261 -16.46 1.40 -32.47
N TRP A 262 -16.71 2.14 -33.55
CA TRP A 262 -15.72 3.03 -34.15
C TRP A 262 -16.37 4.26 -34.79
N ALA A 263 -15.60 5.34 -34.91
CA ALA A 263 -16.00 6.55 -35.59
C ALA A 263 -14.81 7.21 -36.31
N LYS A 264 -15.09 7.85 -37.44
CA LYS A 264 -14.19 8.74 -38.16
C LYS A 264 -14.44 10.17 -37.71
N ILE A 265 -13.39 10.82 -37.24
CA ILE A 265 -13.41 12.21 -36.76
C ILE A 265 -12.54 13.03 -37.70
N SER A 266 -13.11 14.10 -38.24
CA SER A 266 -12.38 15.08 -39.03
C SER A 266 -11.91 16.20 -38.12
N VAL A 267 -10.67 16.64 -38.26
CA VAL A 267 -10.05 17.65 -37.39
C VAL A 267 -9.43 18.74 -38.24
N LEU A 268 -9.69 20.00 -37.91
CA LEU A 268 -9.03 21.16 -38.49
C LEU A 268 -8.29 21.92 -37.39
N GLU A 269 -6.97 22.01 -37.50
CA GLU A 269 -6.16 22.93 -36.73
C GLU A 269 -6.12 24.27 -37.46
N ALA A 270 -6.95 25.21 -37.02
CA ALA A 270 -7.07 26.50 -37.66
C ALA A 270 -5.91 27.42 -37.24
N SER A 271 -5.15 27.90 -38.22
CA SER A 271 -3.97 28.74 -38.03
C SER A 271 -3.79 29.67 -39.22
N ASN A 272 -3.22 30.85 -38.98
CA ASN A 272 -2.87 31.78 -40.05
C ASN A 272 -1.62 31.34 -40.82
N ASP A 273 -0.71 30.64 -40.14
CA ASP A 273 0.62 30.33 -40.67
C ASP A 273 0.74 28.85 -41.08
N GLU A 274 0.33 27.94 -40.19
CA GLU A 274 0.53 26.50 -40.37
C GLU A 274 -0.75 25.69 -40.05
N PRO A 275 -1.79 25.79 -40.89
CA PRO A 275 -3.02 25.02 -40.69
C PRO A 275 -2.90 23.58 -41.18
N TRP A 276 -3.49 22.65 -40.42
CA TRP A 276 -3.47 21.22 -40.70
C TRP A 276 -4.86 20.62 -40.63
N PHE A 277 -5.13 19.62 -41.48
CA PHE A 277 -6.38 18.88 -41.51
C PHE A 277 -6.11 17.39 -41.34
N TYR A 278 -6.94 16.71 -40.55
CA TYR A 278 -6.78 15.30 -40.25
C TYR A 278 -8.09 14.54 -40.38
N VAL A 279 -7.97 13.27 -40.75
CA VAL A 279 -9.05 12.29 -40.64
C VAL A 279 -8.56 11.16 -39.75
N CYS A 280 -9.22 10.99 -38.62
CA CYS A 280 -8.85 10.02 -37.59
C CYS A 280 -9.91 8.94 -37.47
N ASN A 281 -9.49 7.67 -37.50
CA ASN A 281 -10.33 6.53 -37.18
C ASN A 281 -10.09 6.12 -35.73
N ASN A 282 -11.11 6.28 -34.89
CA ASN A 282 -11.08 5.94 -33.48
C ASN A 282 -11.93 4.70 -33.23
N THR A 283 -11.33 3.66 -32.65
CA THR A 283 -11.97 2.36 -32.43
C THR A 283 -11.88 1.98 -30.96
N ILE A 284 -12.99 1.46 -30.43
CA ILE A 284 -13.12 0.93 -29.08
C ILE A 284 -13.22 -0.60 -29.18
N GLY A 285 -12.31 -1.29 -28.50
CA GLY A 285 -12.31 -2.74 -28.44
C GLY A 285 -13.43 -3.29 -27.53
N PRO A 286 -13.68 -4.61 -27.57
CA PRO A 286 -14.54 -5.25 -26.59
C PRO A 286 -13.95 -5.17 -25.18
N VAL A 287 -14.80 -5.30 -24.16
CA VAL A 287 -14.35 -5.42 -22.77
C VAL A 287 -13.64 -6.77 -22.58
N VAL A 288 -12.35 -6.73 -22.29
CA VAL A 288 -11.55 -7.92 -22.03
C VAL A 288 -11.91 -8.47 -20.65
N ASN A 289 -12.02 -9.79 -20.54
CA ASN A 289 -12.45 -10.50 -19.31
C ASN A 289 -13.88 -10.15 -18.85
N ALA A 290 -14.77 -9.76 -19.76
CA ALA A 290 -16.20 -9.77 -19.49
C ALA A 290 -16.69 -11.23 -19.34
N VAL A 291 -17.49 -11.48 -18.31
CA VAL A 291 -18.01 -12.83 -17.97
C VAL A 291 -19.52 -12.78 -17.84
N LEU A 292 -20.03 -11.70 -17.27
CA LEU A 292 -21.45 -11.38 -17.16
C LEU A 292 -21.84 -10.36 -18.24
N PRO A 293 -23.10 -10.36 -18.71
CA PRO A 293 -23.57 -9.36 -19.68
C PRO A 293 -23.46 -7.93 -19.13
N GLU A 294 -23.59 -7.74 -17.82
CA GLU A 294 -23.41 -6.44 -17.16
C GLU A 294 -21.94 -5.96 -17.17
N HIS A 295 -20.98 -6.83 -17.52
CA HIS A 295 -19.58 -6.44 -17.70
C HIS A 295 -19.32 -5.79 -19.06
N GLU A 296 -20.22 -5.98 -20.04
CA GLU A 296 -20.07 -5.43 -21.38
C GLU A 296 -20.54 -3.98 -21.44
N MET A 297 -20.06 -3.27 -22.46
CA MET A 297 -20.53 -1.93 -22.79
C MET A 297 -21.62 -2.03 -23.85
N SER A 298 -22.66 -1.19 -23.76
CA SER A 298 -23.67 -1.18 -24.81
C SER A 298 -23.12 -0.62 -26.12
N PRO A 299 -23.73 -0.98 -27.27
CA PRO A 299 -23.38 -0.37 -28.56
C PRO A 299 -23.52 1.15 -28.54
N ILE A 300 -24.57 1.68 -27.91
CA ILE A 300 -24.82 3.13 -27.82
C ILE A 300 -23.71 3.83 -27.03
N ALA A 301 -23.32 3.28 -25.87
CA ALA A 301 -22.25 3.84 -25.06
C ALA A 301 -20.91 3.81 -25.80
N THR A 302 -20.64 2.72 -26.51
CA THR A 302 -19.41 2.56 -27.30
C THR A 302 -19.38 3.54 -28.48
N GLN A 303 -20.46 3.62 -29.26
CA GLN A 303 -20.60 4.54 -30.38
C GLN A 303 -20.42 6.00 -29.91
N LEU A 304 -21.16 6.44 -28.89
CA LEU A 304 -21.05 7.80 -28.36
C LEU A 304 -19.68 8.12 -27.79
N ALA A 305 -19.01 7.17 -27.13
CA ALA A 305 -17.65 7.33 -26.62
C ALA A 305 -16.64 7.51 -27.77
N SER A 306 -16.80 6.77 -28.88
CA SER A 306 -15.87 6.81 -30.02
C SER A 306 -15.86 8.16 -30.75
N GLN A 307 -16.97 8.89 -30.71
CA GLN A 307 -17.13 10.19 -31.36
C GLN A 307 -17.13 11.36 -30.36
N ALA A 308 -16.94 11.09 -29.06
CA ALA A 308 -17.21 12.01 -27.95
C ALA A 308 -16.57 13.39 -28.08
N ILE A 309 -15.34 13.46 -28.62
CA ILE A 309 -14.58 14.72 -28.76
C ILE A 309 -15.24 15.72 -29.71
N ALA A 310 -15.97 15.24 -30.72
CA ALA A 310 -16.67 16.08 -31.70
C ALA A 310 -18.15 16.32 -31.34
N LEU A 311 -18.66 15.65 -30.31
CA LEU A 311 -20.07 15.76 -29.92
C LEU A 311 -20.36 17.05 -29.17
N ARG A 312 -21.50 17.67 -29.49
CA ARG A 312 -21.98 18.87 -28.81
C ARG A 312 -23.29 18.63 -28.06
N GLY A 313 -24.14 17.75 -28.58
CA GLY A 313 -25.51 17.60 -28.11
C GLY A 313 -26.36 18.78 -28.53
N TYR A 314 -26.64 19.71 -27.61
CA TYR A 314 -27.49 20.87 -27.88
C TYR A 314 -26.70 21.96 -28.63
N GLY A 315 -27.17 22.37 -29.82
CA GLY A 315 -26.45 23.31 -30.70
C GLY A 315 -26.32 24.73 -30.12
N SER A 316 -25.26 25.46 -30.50
CA SER A 316 -25.24 26.94 -30.41
C SER A 316 -25.73 27.52 -31.73
N SER A 317 -26.97 27.98 -31.78
CA SER A 317 -27.47 28.73 -32.93
C SER A 317 -27.13 30.20 -32.77
N VAL A 318 -26.34 30.77 -33.69
CA VAL A 318 -26.41 32.23 -33.98
C VAL A 318 -26.61 32.50 -35.47
N THR A 319 -26.37 31.53 -36.35
CA THR A 319 -26.69 31.67 -37.79
C THR A 319 -27.54 30.50 -38.25
N ALA A 320 -28.71 30.85 -38.77
CA ALA A 320 -29.78 29.99 -39.20
C ALA A 320 -29.40 29.12 -40.41
N ASP A 321 -28.63 28.06 -40.17
CA ASP A 321 -28.76 26.85 -40.96
C ASP A 321 -29.11 25.71 -40.00
N ASN A 322 -30.37 25.27 -40.06
CA ASN A 322 -30.99 24.25 -39.18
C ASN A 322 -30.41 22.84 -39.38
N SER A 323 -29.23 22.73 -39.98
CA SER A 323 -28.53 21.49 -40.23
C SER A 323 -28.00 20.94 -38.90
N THR A 324 -28.76 20.03 -38.29
CA THR A 324 -28.31 19.12 -37.23
C THR A 324 -27.34 18.04 -37.74
N ARG A 325 -27.09 18.05 -39.06
CA ARG A 325 -26.32 17.07 -39.79
C ARG A 325 -24.91 16.89 -39.25
N LEU A 326 -24.15 17.97 -39.02
CA LEU A 326 -22.78 17.89 -38.51
C LEU A 326 -22.72 18.17 -37.01
N GLN A 327 -22.14 17.24 -36.26
CA GLN A 327 -21.72 17.47 -34.88
C GLN A 327 -20.31 18.04 -34.89
N PHE A 328 -20.07 19.08 -34.09
CA PHE A 328 -18.74 19.66 -33.99
C PHE A 328 -18.50 20.26 -32.60
N GLN A 329 -17.23 20.31 -32.23
CA GLN A 329 -16.77 21.01 -31.06
C GLN A 329 -15.44 21.71 -31.38
N SER A 330 -15.38 22.99 -31.05
CA SER A 330 -14.15 23.78 -31.13
C SER A 330 -13.50 23.83 -29.75
N TYR A 331 -12.18 23.67 -29.72
CA TYR A 331 -11.34 23.83 -28.55
C TYR A 331 -10.30 24.93 -28.82
N PRO A 332 -10.23 25.98 -28.01
CA PRO A 332 -9.25 27.05 -28.20
C PRO A 332 -7.85 26.61 -27.78
N LEU A 333 -6.82 27.26 -28.32
CA LEU A 333 -5.39 26.97 -28.11
C LEU A 333 -4.96 26.93 -26.62
N GLY A 334 -5.72 27.57 -25.72
CA GLY A 334 -5.51 27.49 -24.27
C GLY A 334 -5.94 26.18 -23.59
N THR A 335 -6.41 25.18 -24.34
CA THR A 335 -6.90 23.90 -23.79
C THR A 335 -6.11 22.71 -24.35
N THR A 336 -6.04 21.61 -23.59
CA THR A 336 -5.32 20.39 -23.99
C THR A 336 -5.71 19.84 -25.37
N PHE A 337 -6.95 20.05 -25.79
CA PHE A 337 -7.46 19.57 -27.08
C PHE A 337 -7.44 20.63 -28.19
N GLY A 338 -7.13 21.89 -27.88
CA GLY A 338 -7.06 22.98 -28.85
C GLY A 338 -5.64 23.40 -29.25
N VAL A 339 -4.61 22.86 -28.58
CA VAL A 339 -3.21 23.09 -28.97
C VAL A 339 -2.92 22.36 -30.27
N SER A 340 -2.34 23.06 -31.24
CA SER A 340 -1.93 22.52 -32.54
C SER A 340 -0.83 21.46 -32.41
N ILE A 341 -0.90 20.43 -33.26
CA ILE A 341 0.01 19.28 -33.33
C ILE A 341 0.88 19.31 -34.60
N LEU A 342 0.67 20.28 -35.50
CA LEU A 342 1.56 20.60 -36.63
C LEU A 342 1.92 19.41 -37.54
N GLY A 343 0.96 18.51 -37.74
CA GLY A 343 1.07 17.34 -38.60
C GLY A 343 1.42 16.04 -37.88
N GLU A 344 1.63 16.03 -36.57
CA GLU A 344 1.98 14.82 -35.82
C GLU A 344 0.74 13.91 -35.55
N GLU A 345 0.50 13.00 -36.48
CA GLU A 345 -0.67 12.10 -36.48
C GLU A 345 -0.81 11.25 -35.21
N THR A 346 0.32 10.79 -34.64
CA THR A 346 0.36 9.93 -33.44
C THR A 346 -0.06 10.67 -32.18
N GLU A 347 0.38 11.92 -32.00
CA GLU A 347 0.00 12.72 -30.84
C GLU A 347 -1.48 13.09 -30.91
N LEU A 348 -1.99 13.48 -32.10
CA LEU A 348 -3.41 13.76 -32.28
C LEU A 348 -4.26 12.51 -32.01
N GLY A 349 -3.84 11.35 -32.52
CA GLY A 349 -4.49 10.08 -32.24
C GLY A 349 -4.53 9.76 -30.75
N GLN A 350 -3.43 9.99 -30.03
CA GLN A 350 -3.37 9.82 -28.58
C GLN A 350 -4.35 10.75 -27.84
N ARG A 351 -4.48 12.01 -28.25
CA ARG A 351 -5.44 12.96 -27.65
C ARG A 351 -6.89 12.52 -27.86
N ILE A 352 -7.25 12.05 -29.05
CA ILE A 352 -8.60 11.52 -29.34
C ILE A 352 -8.87 10.24 -28.54
N ALA A 353 -7.88 9.33 -28.45
CA ALA A 353 -8.00 8.11 -27.66
C ALA A 353 -8.18 8.42 -26.16
N MET A 354 -7.39 9.36 -25.62
CA MET A 354 -7.54 9.85 -24.25
C MET A 354 -8.94 10.41 -24.00
N PHE A 355 -9.44 11.26 -24.90
CA PHE A 355 -10.76 11.86 -24.76
C PHE A 355 -11.86 10.80 -24.70
N SER A 356 -11.77 9.81 -25.59
CA SER A 356 -12.75 8.73 -25.71
C SER A 356 -12.73 7.82 -24.48
N VAL A 357 -11.53 7.44 -24.01
CA VAL A 357 -11.39 6.71 -22.74
C VAL A 357 -11.86 7.54 -21.54
N GLY A 358 -11.64 8.86 -21.57
CA GLY A 358 -12.21 9.80 -20.60
C GLY A 358 -13.74 9.74 -20.56
N ALA A 359 -14.39 9.62 -21.71
CA ALA A 359 -15.84 9.49 -21.80
C ALA A 359 -16.32 8.18 -21.16
N ILE A 360 -15.64 7.05 -21.45
CA ILE A 360 -15.88 5.74 -20.82
C ILE A 360 -15.71 5.83 -19.30
N GLY A 361 -14.60 6.41 -18.84
CA GLY A 361 -14.33 6.59 -17.43
C GLY A 361 -15.36 7.48 -16.73
N GLY A 362 -15.90 8.48 -17.43
CA GLY A 362 -16.96 9.33 -16.92
C GLY A 362 -18.26 8.57 -16.68
N ILE A 363 -18.66 7.69 -17.61
CA ILE A 363 -19.79 6.76 -17.38
C ILE A 363 -19.51 5.95 -16.12
N ALA A 364 -18.35 5.31 -16.05
CA ALA A 364 -17.99 4.43 -14.93
C ALA A 364 -17.95 5.14 -13.56
N ILE A 365 -17.82 6.46 -13.51
CA ILE A 365 -17.85 7.26 -12.26
C ILE A 365 -19.24 7.79 -11.94
N LYS A 366 -20.05 8.12 -12.96
CA LYS A 366 -21.27 8.91 -12.80
C LYS A 366 -22.56 8.15 -13.08
N SER A 367 -22.50 7.00 -13.73
CA SER A 367 -23.67 6.17 -13.98
C SER A 367 -24.20 5.52 -12.71
N SER A 368 -25.41 4.97 -12.79
CA SER A 368 -25.95 4.08 -11.78
C SER A 368 -25.06 2.84 -11.61
N LYS A 369 -25.14 2.24 -10.43
CA LYS A 369 -24.41 1.00 -10.13
C LYS A 369 -25.36 -0.18 -10.26
N ALA A 370 -24.87 -1.25 -10.87
CA ALA A 370 -25.51 -2.56 -10.88
C ALA A 370 -24.85 -3.46 -9.83
N THR A 371 -25.65 -4.25 -9.14
CA THR A 371 -25.16 -5.27 -8.20
C THR A 371 -24.97 -6.58 -8.95
N VAL A 372 -23.74 -7.08 -8.96
CA VAL A 372 -23.37 -8.34 -9.64
C VAL A 372 -22.54 -9.23 -8.73
N LEU A 373 -22.39 -10.49 -9.12
CA LEU A 373 -21.45 -11.40 -8.48
C LEU A 373 -20.03 -11.07 -8.94
N GLY A 374 -19.13 -10.83 -8.00
CA GLY A 374 -17.72 -10.48 -8.25
C GLY A 374 -16.84 -10.67 -7.02
N ASP A 375 -15.73 -9.95 -6.97
CA ASP A 375 -14.69 -10.12 -5.97
C ASP A 375 -14.80 -9.05 -4.87
N VAL A 376 -15.45 -9.38 -3.75
CA VAL A 376 -15.66 -8.46 -2.63
C VAL A 376 -14.35 -8.23 -1.88
N PRO A 377 -13.89 -6.98 -1.69
CA PRO A 377 -12.71 -6.71 -0.89
C PRO A 377 -12.95 -7.03 0.58
N VAL A 378 -12.00 -7.74 1.20
CA VAL A 378 -12.00 -8.07 2.62
C VAL A 378 -10.93 -7.23 3.31
N LYS A 379 -11.27 -6.69 4.48
CA LYS A 379 -10.30 -5.99 5.33
C LYS A 379 -9.16 -6.94 5.69
N SER A 380 -7.97 -6.65 5.17
CA SER A 380 -6.74 -7.36 5.50
C SER A 380 -5.74 -6.43 6.16
N ILE A 381 -4.93 -6.99 7.05
CA ILE A 381 -3.79 -6.31 7.66
C ILE A 381 -2.53 -6.86 7.00
N ARG A 382 -1.68 -5.96 6.46
CA ARG A 382 -0.38 -6.36 5.92
C ARG A 382 0.70 -5.92 6.88
N ILE A 383 1.52 -6.87 7.31
CA ILE A 383 2.73 -6.59 8.06
C ILE A 383 3.81 -6.24 7.04
N GLU A 384 4.23 -4.98 7.02
CA GLU A 384 5.36 -4.54 6.21
C GLU A 384 6.62 -4.50 7.07
N ILE A 385 7.65 -5.24 6.66
CA ILE A 385 8.94 -5.25 7.34
C ILE A 385 9.79 -4.17 6.69
N LEU A 386 10.06 -3.09 7.43
CA LEU A 386 10.78 -1.89 6.95
C LEU A 386 12.22 -2.19 6.51
N GLY A 387 12.79 -3.30 6.98
CA GLY A 387 14.08 -3.79 6.52
C GLY A 387 14.41 -5.15 7.09
N TRP A 388 14.47 -6.15 6.23
CA TRP A 388 14.83 -7.52 6.60
C TRP A 388 16.21 -7.58 7.30
N GLY A 389 17.17 -6.77 6.86
CA GLY A 389 18.48 -6.67 7.50
C GLY A 389 18.41 -6.25 8.97
N ASN A 390 17.61 -5.24 9.29
CA ASN A 390 17.45 -4.77 10.67
C ASN A 390 16.74 -5.80 11.55
N LEU A 391 15.72 -6.48 11.01
CA LEU A 391 15.04 -7.57 11.70
C LEU A 391 16.01 -8.72 12.01
N TYR A 392 16.79 -9.17 11.03
CA TYR A 392 17.79 -10.21 11.23
C TYR A 392 18.89 -9.79 12.19
N ALA A 393 19.34 -8.53 12.15
CA ALA A 393 20.36 -8.02 13.07
C ALA A 393 19.87 -8.05 14.53
N VAL A 394 18.63 -7.62 14.80
CA VAL A 394 18.06 -7.65 16.16
C VAL A 394 17.83 -9.09 16.64
N LEU A 395 17.35 -9.98 15.77
CA LEU A 395 17.19 -11.40 16.09
C LEU A 395 18.53 -12.11 16.35
N ALA A 396 19.52 -11.87 15.49
CA ALA A 396 20.86 -12.42 15.65
C ALA A 396 21.53 -11.89 16.92
N PHE A 397 21.37 -10.60 17.21
CA PHE A 397 21.88 -10.00 18.44
C PHE A 397 21.22 -10.62 19.68
N THR A 398 19.91 -10.78 19.71
CA THR A 398 19.21 -11.35 20.88
C THR A 398 19.58 -12.82 21.12
N ILE A 399 19.61 -13.65 20.07
CA ILE A 399 20.02 -15.06 20.18
C ILE A 399 21.51 -15.17 20.55
N GLY A 400 22.37 -14.42 19.85
CA GLY A 400 23.81 -14.42 20.10
C GLY A 400 24.17 -13.95 21.51
N PHE A 401 23.50 -12.90 22.00
CA PHE A 401 23.66 -12.40 23.36
C PHE A 401 23.23 -13.41 24.41
N GLN A 402 22.09 -14.08 24.22
CA GLN A 402 21.65 -15.14 25.13
C GLN A 402 22.63 -16.32 25.15
N ALA A 403 23.10 -16.76 23.98
CA ALA A 403 24.09 -17.82 23.87
C ALA A 403 25.40 -17.43 24.59
N LEU A 404 25.86 -16.19 24.42
CA LEU A 404 27.06 -15.69 25.09
C LEU A 404 26.90 -15.67 26.62
N ILE A 405 25.75 -15.26 27.15
CA ILE A 405 25.47 -15.31 28.60
C ILE A 405 25.39 -16.75 29.11
N ALA A 406 24.75 -17.65 28.36
CA ALA A 406 24.65 -19.07 28.72
C ALA A 406 26.03 -19.74 28.73
N VAL A 407 26.88 -19.48 27.73
CA VAL A 407 28.24 -20.03 27.66
C VAL A 407 29.13 -19.44 28.75
N SER A 408 29.11 -18.11 28.95
CA SER A 408 29.91 -17.47 29.99
C SER A 408 29.51 -17.95 31.40
N SER A 409 28.21 -18.05 31.68
CA SER A 409 27.73 -18.62 32.94
C SER A 409 28.16 -20.07 33.12
N ALA A 410 28.07 -20.91 32.08
CA ALA A 410 28.55 -22.29 32.13
C ALA A 410 30.07 -22.39 32.42
N LEU A 411 30.90 -21.54 31.79
CA LEU A 411 32.35 -21.50 32.01
C LEU A 411 32.71 -21.06 33.43
N VAL A 412 32.00 -20.05 33.96
CA VAL A 412 32.18 -19.55 35.33
C VAL A 412 31.76 -20.60 36.35
N VAL A 413 30.62 -21.26 36.14
CA VAL A 413 30.11 -22.32 37.01
C VAL A 413 31.05 -23.54 37.01
N ARG A 414 31.64 -23.90 35.86
CA ARG A 414 32.62 -25.01 35.77
C ARG A 414 33.82 -24.82 36.70
N ARG A 415 34.22 -23.58 36.99
CA ARG A 415 35.33 -23.30 37.91
C ARG A 415 35.01 -23.57 39.38
N VAL A 416 33.74 -23.63 39.76
CA VAL A 416 33.30 -23.67 41.17
C VAL A 416 32.46 -24.92 41.50
N ARG A 417 32.12 -25.75 40.51
CA ARG A 417 31.16 -26.85 40.73
C ARG A 417 31.83 -28.18 41.11
N ASN A 418 31.61 -28.57 42.36
CA ASN A 418 30.99 -29.86 42.72
C ASN A 418 29.77 -29.52 43.61
N GLY A 419 28.55 -29.44 43.05
CA GLY A 419 27.35 -29.05 43.81
C GLY A 419 26.04 -29.27 43.05
N CYS A 420 25.22 -30.18 43.57
CA CYS A 420 24.05 -30.78 42.91
C CYS A 420 22.84 -29.82 42.79
N ARG A 421 22.03 -30.05 41.75
CA ARG A 421 20.89 -29.20 41.32
C ARG A 421 19.64 -29.26 42.21
N GLY A 422 19.56 -30.18 43.16
CA GLY A 422 18.36 -30.43 43.97
C GLY A 422 18.24 -29.55 45.21
N HIS A 423 17.02 -29.17 45.58
CA HIS A 423 16.73 -28.50 46.87
C HIS A 423 17.18 -29.35 48.06
N VAL A 424 17.07 -30.68 47.96
CA VAL A 424 17.55 -31.63 48.97
C VAL A 424 19.09 -31.60 49.09
N ALA A 425 19.79 -31.54 47.96
CA ALA A 425 21.24 -31.43 47.98
C ALA A 425 21.70 -30.09 48.55
N MET A 426 20.95 -29.02 48.28
CA MET A 426 21.18 -27.71 48.86
C MET A 426 20.99 -27.71 50.39
N THR A 427 19.95 -28.38 50.90
CA THR A 427 19.75 -28.55 52.34
C THR A 427 20.83 -29.40 52.99
N VAL A 428 21.32 -30.45 52.31
CA VAL A 428 22.43 -31.28 52.81
C VAL A 428 23.73 -30.48 52.87
N LEU A 429 23.95 -29.59 51.90
CA LEU A 429 25.16 -28.77 51.81
C LEU A 429 25.15 -27.59 52.80
N LEU A 430 23.97 -27.09 53.17
CA LEU A 430 23.79 -26.05 54.20
C LEU A 430 23.68 -26.62 55.62
N ARG A 431 23.39 -27.92 55.77
CA ARG A 431 23.22 -28.60 57.06
C ARG A 431 24.34 -28.32 58.07
N PRO A 432 25.64 -28.37 57.70
CA PRO A 432 26.74 -28.12 58.64
C PRO A 432 26.80 -26.67 59.14
N ALA A 433 26.22 -25.72 58.41
CA ALA A 433 26.15 -24.32 58.82
C ALA A 433 24.93 -24.02 59.72
N LEU A 434 23.97 -24.95 59.78
CA LEU A 434 22.67 -24.79 60.44
C LEU A 434 22.52 -25.64 61.73
N THR A 435 23.53 -26.41 62.13
CA THR A 435 23.45 -27.34 63.28
C THR A 435 23.21 -26.66 64.62
N ASP A 436 23.41 -25.35 64.72
CA ASP A 436 23.21 -24.57 65.96
C ASP A 436 21.88 -23.79 65.98
N PHE A 437 21.04 -23.94 64.95
CA PHE A 437 19.80 -23.18 64.82
C PHE A 437 18.59 -24.06 65.16
N ASP A 438 17.90 -23.70 66.25
CA ASP A 438 16.70 -24.40 66.70
C ASP A 438 15.51 -24.17 65.76
N MET A 439 14.52 -25.07 65.78
CA MET A 439 13.37 -25.07 64.84
C MET A 439 12.53 -23.77 64.84
N GLU A 440 12.63 -22.92 65.86
CA GLU A 440 11.99 -21.58 65.92
C GLU A 440 12.55 -20.59 64.87
N PHE A 441 13.73 -20.83 64.30
CA PHE A 441 14.31 -19.96 63.26
C PHE A 441 13.64 -20.09 61.89
N GLY A 442 12.89 -21.18 61.64
CA GLY A 442 12.25 -21.45 60.34
C GLY A 442 11.14 -20.47 59.97
N THR A 443 10.64 -19.68 60.93
CA THR A 443 9.53 -18.73 60.76
C THR A 443 9.94 -17.26 60.94
N ALA A 444 11.22 -16.97 61.19
CA ALA A 444 11.68 -15.61 61.49
C ALA A 444 12.11 -14.82 60.24
N ASP A 445 11.73 -13.54 60.17
CA ASP A 445 12.17 -12.60 59.12
C ASP A 445 13.69 -12.34 59.23
N GLY A 446 14.39 -12.21 58.10
CA GLY A 446 15.85 -12.19 58.00
C GLY A 446 16.53 -11.09 58.85
N GLY A 447 15.79 -10.04 59.21
CA GLY A 447 16.25 -9.01 60.15
C GLY A 447 16.37 -9.48 61.61
N ARG A 448 15.47 -10.35 62.09
CA ARG A 448 15.52 -10.90 63.47
C ARG A 448 16.59 -11.99 63.62
N ILE A 449 16.82 -12.76 62.55
CA ILE A 449 17.87 -13.78 62.47
C ILE A 449 19.25 -13.15 62.66
N GLY A 450 19.53 -12.03 61.97
CA GLY A 450 20.82 -11.33 62.08
C GLY A 450 21.09 -10.68 63.43
N SER A 451 20.04 -10.32 64.20
CA SER A 451 20.19 -9.73 65.53
C SER A 451 20.48 -10.74 66.65
N GLN A 452 20.05 -12.00 66.49
CA GLN A 452 20.20 -13.05 67.52
C GLN A 452 21.46 -13.91 67.35
N THR A 453 22.08 -13.94 66.17
CA THR A 453 23.28 -14.76 65.90
C THR A 453 24.62 -14.15 66.33
N GLY A 454 24.62 -12.94 66.91
CA GLY A 454 25.84 -12.15 67.07
C GLY A 454 26.37 -11.69 65.70
N GLY A 455 26.58 -10.39 65.51
CA GLY A 455 26.83 -9.77 64.19
C GLY A 455 28.09 -10.21 63.42
N ASN A 456 28.77 -11.29 63.82
CA ASN A 456 30.05 -11.76 63.28
C ASN A 456 29.98 -13.06 62.47
N MET A 457 28.87 -13.80 62.44
CA MET A 457 28.83 -15.07 61.70
C MET A 457 28.91 -14.84 60.18
N ARG A 458 29.97 -15.37 59.56
CA ARG A 458 30.18 -15.32 58.11
C ARG A 458 30.24 -16.72 57.49
N LEU A 459 29.72 -16.83 56.27
CA LEU A 459 29.64 -18.07 55.51
C LEU A 459 30.41 -17.92 54.20
N SER A 460 31.36 -18.80 53.92
CA SER A 460 32.11 -18.82 52.66
C SER A 460 31.91 -20.15 51.94
N TYR A 461 31.83 -20.14 50.61
CA TYR A 461 31.82 -21.38 49.82
C TYR A 461 33.24 -21.64 49.29
N ALA A 462 34.00 -22.49 49.98
CA ALA A 462 35.42 -22.73 49.72
C ALA A 462 35.71 -24.23 49.48
N PRO A 463 36.75 -24.57 48.69
CA PRO A 463 37.19 -25.95 48.55
C PRO A 463 37.77 -26.45 49.87
N ASP A 464 37.34 -27.64 50.29
CA ASP A 464 37.94 -28.45 51.36
C ASP A 464 39.30 -29.00 50.91
N ASP A 465 40.12 -29.54 51.82
CA ASP A 465 41.47 -30.07 51.53
C ASP A 465 41.48 -31.21 50.47
N SER A 466 40.31 -31.76 50.19
CA SER A 466 40.03 -32.77 49.15
C SER A 466 39.55 -32.19 47.80
N GLY A 467 39.51 -30.86 47.65
CA GLY A 467 39.02 -30.16 46.46
C GLY A 467 37.49 -30.12 46.33
N VAL A 468 36.75 -30.61 47.34
CA VAL A 468 35.28 -30.60 47.37
C VAL A 468 34.78 -29.30 48.02
N TYR A 469 33.96 -28.53 47.32
CA TYR A 469 33.45 -27.26 47.85
C TYR A 469 32.41 -27.46 48.96
N LYS A 470 32.61 -26.81 50.11
CA LYS A 470 31.69 -26.81 51.26
C LYS A 470 31.44 -25.38 51.76
N VAL A 471 30.31 -25.19 52.44
CA VAL A 471 30.05 -23.94 53.15
C VAL A 471 30.79 -23.98 54.48
N VAL A 472 31.80 -23.11 54.62
CA VAL A 472 32.64 -22.98 55.81
C VAL A 472 32.15 -21.79 56.63
N ARG A 473 32.01 -22.01 57.94
CA ARG A 473 31.69 -20.98 58.93
C ARG A 473 32.99 -20.33 59.41
N THR A 474 33.07 -19.02 59.33
CA THR A 474 34.13 -18.24 60.00
C THR A 474 33.48 -17.35 61.06
N ALA A 475 34.05 -17.41 62.27
CA ALA A 475 33.58 -16.69 63.46
C ALA A 475 34.22 -15.31 63.59
#